data_AF-A0A956NKC7-F1
#
_entry.id   AF-A0A956NKC7-F1
#
_cell.length_a   1.000
_cell.length_b   1.000
_cell.length_c   1.000
_cell.angle_alpha   90.00
_cell.angle_beta   90.00
_cell.angle_gamma   90.00
#
_symmetry.space_group_name_H-M   'P 1'
#
loop_
_entity.id
_entity.type
_entity.pdbx_description
1 polymer ?
#
loop_
_entity_poly.entity_id
_entity_poly.type
_entity_poly.pdbx_seq_one_letter_code
_entity_poly.pdbx_strand_id
1 'polypeptide(L)'
;DTDLLMGTLMDIADFTDANADVVIAGGVPATARPVLMGITKASLETNSFLSAASFQETTRVLTDAAIRGKRDNLLGLKENVIIGKIIPAGTGMARYRNLEPQAINEVEIIEDTVAEELAEEAKLAATE
;
A
#
# COMPACT_ATOMS: atom_id res chain seq x y z
N ASP A 1 -29.43 -14.21 12.73
CA ASP A 1 -29.79 -13.01 11.95
C ASP A 1 -28.62 -12.42 11.17
N THR A 2 -27.38 -12.71 11.54
CA THR A 2 -26.20 -12.43 10.72
C THR A 2 -26.00 -13.46 9.60
N ASP A 3 -25.44 -13.05 8.47
CA ASP A 3 -25.06 -13.94 7.34
C ASP A 3 -23.74 -14.71 7.58
N LEU A 4 -23.19 -14.66 8.80
CA LEU A 4 -21.92 -15.29 9.13
C LEU A 4 -22.07 -16.80 9.32
N LEU A 5 -21.20 -17.57 8.66
CA LEU A 5 -21.15 -19.02 8.77
C LEU A 5 -20.29 -19.48 9.95
N MET A 6 -20.79 -20.44 10.71
CA MET A 6 -20.06 -21.08 11.80
C MET A 6 -18.72 -21.67 11.33
N GLY A 7 -17.66 -21.41 12.10
CA GLY A 7 -16.31 -21.94 11.82
C GLY A 7 -15.52 -21.17 10.75
N THR A 8 -16.08 -20.10 10.18
CA THR A 8 -15.36 -19.23 9.25
C THR A 8 -14.36 -18.36 10.01
N LEU A 9 -13.12 -18.31 9.53
CA LEU A 9 -12.12 -17.35 10.02
C LEU A 9 -12.29 -16.04 9.26
N MET A 10 -12.34 -14.93 9.99
CA MET A 10 -12.43 -13.58 9.45
C MET A 10 -11.71 -12.61 10.38
N ASP A 11 -11.39 -11.44 9.87
CA ASP A 11 -10.82 -10.37 10.67
C ASP A 11 -11.83 -9.84 11.69
N ILE A 12 -11.30 -9.36 12.82
CA ILE A 12 -12.11 -8.81 13.91
C ILE A 12 -12.89 -7.59 13.42
N ALA A 13 -12.30 -6.77 12.54
CA ALA A 13 -12.96 -5.61 11.95
C ALA A 13 -14.17 -6.00 11.10
N ASP A 14 -14.01 -6.97 10.20
CA ASP A 14 -15.10 -7.46 9.36
C ASP A 14 -16.23 -8.07 10.20
N PHE A 15 -15.88 -8.79 11.27
CA PHE A 15 -16.85 -9.33 12.23
C PHE A 15 -17.61 -8.25 13.00
N THR A 16 -16.92 -7.17 13.42
CA THR A 16 -17.59 -6.06 14.11
C THR A 16 -18.52 -5.29 13.18
N ASP A 17 -18.12 -5.09 11.93
CA ASP A 17 -18.92 -4.39 10.93
C ASP A 17 -20.18 -5.21 10.58
N ALA A 18 -20.02 -6.51 10.34
CA ALA A 18 -21.15 -7.40 10.05
C ALA A 18 -22.17 -7.50 11.20
N ASN A 19 -21.72 -7.36 12.45
CA ASN A 19 -22.61 -7.33 13.61
C ASN A 19 -23.26 -5.98 13.85
N ALA A 20 -22.60 -4.87 13.45
CA ALA A 20 -23.12 -3.53 13.68
C ALA A 20 -24.51 -3.36 13.07
N ASP A 21 -24.70 -3.81 11.83
CA ASP A 21 -25.98 -3.74 11.11
C ASP A 21 -27.10 -4.51 11.84
N VAL A 22 -26.79 -5.71 12.34
CA VAL A 22 -27.76 -6.55 13.05
C VAL A 22 -28.13 -5.97 14.41
N VAL A 23 -27.17 -5.37 15.11
CA VAL A 23 -27.43 -4.69 16.39
C VAL A 23 -28.33 -3.48 16.19
N ILE A 24 -28.10 -2.69 15.13
CA ILE A 24 -28.94 -1.53 14.78
C ILE A 24 -30.37 -1.97 14.43
N ALA A 25 -30.50 -3.09 13.71
CA ALA A 25 -31.79 -3.68 13.38
C ALA A 25 -32.52 -4.31 14.60
N GLY A 26 -31.88 -4.36 15.77
CA GLY A 26 -32.43 -4.97 16.99
C GLY A 26 -32.46 -6.50 16.97
N GLY A 27 -31.69 -7.13 16.07
CA GLY A 27 -31.58 -8.58 15.94
C GLY A 27 -30.56 -9.21 16.90
N VAL A 28 -30.36 -10.53 16.77
CA VAL A 28 -29.38 -11.26 17.58
C VAL A 28 -28.00 -11.26 16.88
N PRO A 29 -26.96 -10.63 17.47
CA PRO A 29 -25.63 -10.59 16.87
C PRO A 29 -24.93 -11.95 16.93
N ALA A 30 -23.99 -12.19 16.01
CA ALA A 30 -23.16 -13.37 16.02
C ALA A 30 -22.15 -13.35 17.18
N THR A 31 -21.82 -14.53 17.69
CA THR A 31 -20.75 -14.72 18.66
C THR A 31 -19.53 -15.35 18.00
N ALA A 32 -18.34 -14.87 18.33
CA ALA A 32 -17.07 -15.43 17.84
C ALA A 32 -16.10 -15.72 19.00
N ARG A 33 -15.06 -16.50 18.70
CA ARG A 33 -13.95 -16.77 19.63
C ARG A 33 -12.66 -16.24 19.00
N PRO A 34 -11.85 -15.43 19.72
CA PRO A 34 -10.58 -14.97 19.19
C PRO A 34 -9.62 -16.15 18.99
N VAL A 35 -8.95 -16.17 17.85
CA VAL A 35 -7.94 -17.19 17.48
C VAL A 35 -6.60 -16.50 17.29
N LEU A 36 -5.59 -16.94 18.03
CA LEU A 36 -4.22 -16.45 17.85
C LEU A 36 -3.53 -17.23 16.72
N MET A 37 -3.05 -16.53 15.70
CA MET A 37 -2.29 -17.11 14.60
C MET A 37 -0.83 -16.66 14.65
N GLY A 38 0.09 -17.55 14.25
CA GLY A 38 1.49 -17.16 14.05
C GLY A 38 1.65 -16.26 12.83
N ILE A 39 2.75 -15.48 12.78
CA ILE A 39 3.00 -14.49 11.73
C ILE A 39 2.91 -15.06 10.31
N THR A 40 3.42 -16.27 10.09
CA THR A 40 3.41 -16.95 8.78
C THR A 40 2.00 -17.30 8.35
N LYS A 41 1.19 -17.85 9.27
CA LYS A 41 -0.20 -18.23 8.97
C LYS A 41 -1.08 -16.99 8.76
N ALA A 42 -0.93 -15.98 9.61
CA ALA A 42 -1.65 -14.72 9.46
C ALA A 42 -1.32 -14.03 8.11
N SER A 43 -0.07 -14.13 7.64
CA SER A 43 0.35 -13.55 6.35
C SER A 43 -0.13 -14.33 5.12
N LEU A 44 -0.57 -15.58 5.29
CA LEU A 44 -1.17 -16.37 4.20
C LEU A 44 -2.68 -16.18 4.12
N GLU A 45 -3.34 -15.91 5.24
CA GLU A 45 -4.80 -15.72 5.34
C GLU A 45 -5.25 -14.26 5.13
N THR A 46 -4.39 -13.40 4.57
CA THR A 46 -4.77 -12.01 4.24
C THR A 46 -5.86 -11.98 3.17
N ASN A 47 -6.73 -10.95 3.24
CA ASN A 47 -7.78 -10.71 2.25
C ASN A 47 -7.26 -10.53 0.82
N SER A 48 -6.06 -9.95 0.65
CA SER A 48 -5.42 -9.85 -0.65
C SER A 48 -4.69 -11.13 -1.02
N PHE A 49 -5.11 -11.71 -2.15
CA PHE A 49 -4.42 -12.87 -2.71
C PHE A 49 -3.10 -12.48 -3.39
N LEU A 50 -2.95 -11.25 -3.90
CA LEU A 50 -1.67 -10.78 -4.46
C LEU A 50 -0.61 -10.67 -3.36
N SER A 51 -0.98 -10.08 -2.23
CA SER A 51 -0.12 -10.01 -1.04
C SER A 51 0.21 -11.40 -0.50
N ALA A 52 -0.80 -12.28 -0.36
CA ALA A 52 -0.60 -13.65 0.13
C ALA A 52 0.31 -14.47 -0.80
N ALA A 53 0.06 -14.43 -2.12
CA ALA A 53 0.85 -15.16 -3.12
C ALA A 53 2.30 -14.67 -3.17
N SER A 54 2.55 -13.39 -2.94
CA SER A 54 3.92 -12.84 -2.90
C SER A 54 4.75 -13.33 -1.71
N PHE A 55 4.09 -13.83 -0.65
CA PHE A 55 4.78 -14.29 0.56
C PHE A 55 5.26 -15.73 0.40
N GLN A 56 4.35 -16.70 0.29
CA GLN A 56 4.64 -18.14 0.17
C GLN A 56 3.48 -18.87 -0.54
N GLU A 57 3.68 -20.14 -0.90
CA GLU A 57 2.63 -21.04 -1.47
C GLU A 57 1.91 -20.48 -2.72
N THR A 58 2.64 -19.76 -3.58
CA THR A 58 2.13 -19.05 -4.79
C THR A 58 1.09 -19.83 -5.59
N THR A 59 1.40 -21.06 -6.00
CA THR A 59 0.52 -21.90 -6.83
C THR A 59 -0.80 -22.19 -6.15
N ARG A 60 -0.78 -22.51 -4.85
CA ARG A 60 -1.98 -22.81 -4.07
C ARG A 60 -2.86 -21.57 -3.94
N VAL A 61 -2.26 -20.44 -3.56
CA VAL A 61 -2.98 -19.18 -3.35
C VAL A 61 -3.65 -18.69 -4.64
N LEU A 62 -2.94 -18.72 -5.77
CA LEU A 62 -3.50 -18.29 -7.06
C LEU A 62 -4.60 -19.23 -7.56
N THR A 63 -4.42 -20.55 -7.38
CA THR A 63 -5.44 -21.53 -7.78
C THR A 63 -6.74 -21.33 -6.98
N ASP A 64 -6.62 -21.16 -5.67
CA ASP A 64 -7.77 -20.97 -4.78
C ASP A 64 -8.48 -19.63 -5.03
N ALA A 65 -7.72 -18.57 -5.30
CA ALA A 65 -8.27 -17.28 -5.71
C ALA A 65 -9.00 -17.37 -7.07
N ALA A 66 -8.44 -18.10 -8.04
CA ALA A 66 -9.05 -18.31 -9.36
C ALA A 66 -10.35 -19.11 -9.27
N ILE A 67 -10.38 -20.19 -8.48
CA ILE A 67 -11.58 -21.02 -8.27
C ILE A 67 -12.71 -20.20 -7.63
N ARG A 68 -12.39 -19.37 -6.63
CA ARG A 68 -13.38 -18.53 -5.95
C ARG A 68 -13.71 -17.23 -6.69
N GLY A 69 -13.00 -16.91 -7.78
CA GLY A 69 -13.14 -15.65 -8.49
C GLY A 69 -12.85 -14.42 -7.61
N LYS A 70 -11.91 -14.54 -6.66
CA LYS A 70 -11.56 -13.44 -5.76
C LYS A 70 -11.04 -12.25 -6.55
N ARG A 71 -11.45 -11.04 -6.14
CA ARG A 71 -10.95 -9.76 -6.68
C ARG A 71 -10.13 -9.07 -5.60
N ASP A 72 -9.00 -8.50 -6.00
CA ASP A 72 -8.12 -7.76 -5.11
C ASP A 72 -8.47 -6.27 -5.16
N ASN A 73 -8.75 -5.67 -4.01
CA ASN A 73 -9.13 -4.27 -3.90
C ASN A 73 -7.93 -3.32 -3.75
N LEU A 74 -6.70 -3.86 -3.70
CA LEU A 74 -5.44 -3.08 -3.63
C LEU A 74 -5.44 -2.08 -2.45
N LEU A 75 -5.91 -2.50 -1.29
CA LEU A 75 -5.94 -1.67 -0.07
C LEU A 75 -4.59 -1.71 0.66
N GLY A 76 -3.80 -2.77 0.45
CA GLY A 76 -2.53 -3.00 1.11
C GLY A 76 -1.36 -2.34 0.41
N LEU A 77 -0.22 -2.31 1.10
CA LEU A 77 1.04 -1.80 0.55
C LEU A 77 1.61 -2.73 -0.52
N LYS A 78 1.70 -4.04 -0.22
CA LYS A 78 2.36 -5.03 -1.08
C LYS A 78 1.67 -5.16 -2.43
N GLU A 79 0.34 -5.26 -2.45
CA GLU A 79 -0.46 -5.25 -3.67
C GLU A 79 -0.11 -4.11 -4.61
N ASN A 80 -0.11 -2.87 -4.10
CA ASN A 80 0.16 -1.69 -4.91
C ASN A 80 1.60 -1.67 -5.43
N VAL A 81 2.57 -2.10 -4.61
CA VAL A 81 3.97 -2.25 -5.04
C VAL A 81 4.09 -3.27 -6.18
N ILE A 82 3.45 -4.43 -6.08
CA ILE A 82 3.53 -5.50 -7.10
C ILE A 82 2.96 -5.01 -8.43
N ILE A 83 1.85 -4.27 -8.40
CA ILE A 83 1.19 -3.73 -9.59
C ILE A 83 1.94 -2.51 -10.16
N GLY A 84 2.76 -1.82 -9.34
CA GLY A 84 3.44 -0.59 -9.72
C GLY A 84 2.58 0.68 -9.57
N LYS A 85 1.56 0.64 -8.71
CA LYS A 85 0.73 1.81 -8.35
C LYS A 85 1.31 2.49 -7.10
N ILE A 86 1.00 3.77 -6.93
CA ILE A 86 1.34 4.53 -5.72
C ILE A 86 0.81 3.79 -4.48
N ILE A 87 1.69 3.55 -3.50
CA ILE A 87 1.34 2.90 -2.24
C ILE A 87 0.43 3.78 -1.39
N PRO A 88 -0.53 3.22 -0.62
CA PRO A 88 -1.42 3.98 0.25
C PRO A 88 -0.74 4.44 1.57
N ALA A 89 0.51 4.91 1.51
CA ALA A 89 1.25 5.44 2.66
C ALA A 89 2.08 6.67 2.28
N GLY A 90 2.37 7.52 3.26
CA GLY A 90 3.14 8.75 3.04
C GLY A 90 2.45 9.67 2.03
N THR A 91 3.21 10.17 1.05
CA THR A 91 2.71 11.02 -0.05
C THR A 91 1.63 10.36 -0.91
N GLY A 92 1.50 9.03 -0.86
CA GLY A 92 0.43 8.32 -1.56
C GLY A 92 -0.95 8.43 -0.92
N MET A 93 -1.02 8.81 0.36
CA MET A 93 -2.29 9.09 1.04
C MET A 93 -2.97 10.32 0.44
N ALA A 94 -4.30 10.30 0.35
CA ALA A 94 -5.07 11.41 -0.19
C ALA A 94 -4.77 12.75 0.51
N ARG A 95 -4.49 12.72 1.82
CA ARG A 95 -4.13 13.90 2.62
C ARG A 95 -2.80 14.54 2.20
N TYR A 96 -1.84 13.75 1.74
CA TYR A 96 -0.46 14.20 1.50
C TYR A 96 -0.07 14.28 0.02
N ARG A 97 -0.98 13.91 -0.89
CA ARG A 97 -0.70 13.88 -2.34
C ARG A 97 -0.43 15.24 -2.96
N ASN A 98 -1.01 16.29 -2.39
CA ASN A 98 -0.88 17.66 -2.88
C ASN A 98 0.13 18.48 -2.06
N LEU A 99 0.96 17.85 -1.23
CA LEU A 99 2.04 18.57 -0.58
C LEU A 99 3.14 18.88 -1.59
N GLU A 100 3.54 20.14 -1.64
CA GLU A 100 4.75 20.54 -2.34
C GLU A 100 5.95 20.24 -1.45
N PRO A 101 6.94 19.47 -1.95
CA PRO A 101 8.16 19.22 -1.21
C PRO A 101 8.95 20.52 -1.09
N GLN A 102 9.28 20.93 0.13
CA GLN A 102 10.24 22.00 0.35
C GLN A 102 11.63 21.48 -0.05
N ALA A 103 12.20 22.01 -1.13
CA ALA A 103 13.56 21.70 -1.53
C ALA A 103 14.51 22.34 -0.50
N ILE A 104 15.16 21.51 0.31
CA ILE A 104 16.13 21.96 1.32
C ILE A 104 17.52 22.23 0.73
N ASN A 105 17.72 21.92 -0.56
CA ASN A 105 18.92 22.23 -1.32
C ASN A 105 18.50 22.87 -2.65
N GLU A 106 18.29 24.19 -2.66
CA GLU A 106 18.53 24.94 -3.89
C GLU A 106 20.02 24.75 -4.20
N VAL A 107 20.33 23.93 -5.20
CA VAL A 107 21.61 24.13 -5.88
C VAL A 107 21.41 25.45 -6.60
N GLU A 108 21.90 26.54 -6.01
CA GLU A 108 22.14 27.78 -6.75
C GLU A 108 23.03 27.36 -7.91
N ILE A 109 22.44 27.23 -9.11
CA ILE A 109 23.22 27.21 -10.33
C ILE A 109 23.77 28.63 -10.39
N ILE A 110 25.00 28.81 -9.90
CA ILE A 110 25.73 30.06 -10.01
C ILE A 110 25.98 30.23 -11.52
N GLU A 111 25.10 30.95 -12.22
CA GLU A 111 25.30 31.31 -13.62
C GLU A 111 26.63 32.08 -13.81
N ASP A 112 27.14 32.70 -12.75
CA ASP A 112 28.39 33.47 -12.77
C ASP A 112 29.65 32.61 -13.00
N THR A 113 29.69 31.32 -12.64
CA THR A 113 30.92 30.52 -12.84
C THR A 113 31.18 30.21 -14.31
N VAL A 114 30.12 30.03 -15.11
CA VAL A 114 30.26 29.79 -16.55
C VAL A 114 30.67 31.07 -17.27
N ALA A 115 30.18 32.23 -16.81
CA ALA A 115 30.57 33.52 -17.37
C ALA A 115 32.03 33.89 -17.05
N GLU A 116 32.51 33.59 -15.84
CA GLU A 116 33.91 33.82 -15.45
C GLU A 116 34.88 32.88 -16.18
N GLU A 117 34.55 31.60 -16.33
CA GLU A 117 35.40 30.65 -17.09
C GLU A 117 35.50 31.02 -18.58
N LEU A 118 34.39 31.40 -19.22
CA LEU A 118 34.40 31.85 -20.62
C LEU A 118 35.14 33.18 -20.81
N ALA A 119 35.11 34.06 -19.80
CA ALA A 119 35.84 35.33 -19.84
C ALA A 119 37.34 35.15 -19.58
N GLU A 120 37.76 34.16 -18.79
CA GLU A 120 39.17 33.79 -18.63
C GLU A 120 39.74 33.14 -19.90
N GLU A 121 39.01 32.20 -20.51
CA GLU A 121 39.44 31.55 -21.77
C GLU A 121 39.59 32.58 -22.90
N ALA A 122 38.66 33.53 -23.01
CA ALA A 122 38.73 34.60 -24.02
C ALA A 122 39.92 35.56 -23.81
N LYS A 123 40.33 35.79 -22.54
CA LYS A 123 41.51 36.61 -22.23
C LYS A 123 42.81 35.88 -22.55
N LEU A 124 42.89 34.58 -22.27
CA LEU A 124 44.09 33.79 -22.57
C LEU A 124 44.35 33.70 -24.08
N ALA A 125 43.30 33.52 -24.88
CA ALA A 125 43.38 33.43 -26.34
C ALA A 125 43.73 34.76 -27.05
N ALA A 126 43.60 35.91 -26.38
CA ALA A 126 43.92 37.23 -26.93
C ALA A 126 45.38 37.67 -26.65
N THR A 127 46.16 36.85 -25.94
CA THR A 127 47.55 37.15 -25.54
C THR A 127 48.63 36.38 -26.33
N GLU A 128 48.24 35.55 -27.30
CA GLU A 128 49.12 35.04 -28.38
C GLU A 128 48.93 35.83 -29.67
#